data_AF-A0AAV0CE87-F1
#
_entry.id   AF-A0AAV0CE87-F1
#
_cell.length_a   1.000
_cell.length_b   1.000
_cell.length_c   1.000
_cell.angle_alpha   90.00
_cell.angle_beta   90.00
_cell.angle_gamma   90.00
#
_symmetry.space_group_name_H-M   'P 1'
#
loop_
_entity.id
_entity.type
_entity.pdbx_description
1 polymer ?
#
loop_
_entity_poly.entity_id
_entity_poly.type
_entity_poly.pdbx_seq_one_letter_code
_entity_poly.pdbx_strand_id
1 'polypeptide(L)'
;MDWQGQKIAEQLMQILLLSSAIVAFFTGYVLGSFQMMVFIYGGGVVLTSLITIPNWPVFNRHHLKWLDSIEAEMHPKPPQGMGQGEGMDWIWTRDEYAP
;
A
#
# COMPACT_ATOMS: atom_id res chain seq x y z
N MET A 1 9.39 -8.42 5.21
CA MET A 1 10.02 -7.25 4.58
C MET A 1 9.92 -6.11 5.56
N ASP A 2 10.93 -5.27 5.64
CA ASP A 2 10.82 -4.01 6.39
C ASP A 2 10.01 -2.97 5.58
N TRP A 3 9.66 -1.84 6.19
CA TRP A 3 8.83 -0.82 5.53
C TRP A 3 9.48 -0.24 4.25
N GLN A 4 10.81 -0.11 4.23
CA GLN A 4 11.52 0.36 3.05
C GLN A 4 11.52 -0.70 1.95
N GLY A 5 11.75 -1.96 2.33
CA GLY A 5 11.67 -3.11 1.43
C GLY A 5 10.29 -3.25 0.80
N GLN A 6 9.21 -3.00 1.55
CA GLN A 6 7.85 -2.96 1.01
C GLN A 6 7.68 -1.86 -0.05
N LYS A 7 8.19 -0.65 0.18
CA LYS A 7 8.10 0.45 -0.81
C LYS A 7 8.83 0.11 -2.11
N ILE A 8 10.00 -0.51 -1.99
CA ILE A 8 10.79 -0.96 -3.14
C ILE A 8 10.04 -2.09 -3.88
N ALA A 9 9.47 -3.04 -3.15
CA ALA A 9 8.68 -4.13 -3.73
C ALA A 9 7.43 -3.62 -4.47
N GLU A 10 6.73 -2.62 -3.92
CA GLU A 10 5.58 -1.96 -4.55
C GLU A 10 5.97 -1.28 -5.87
N GLN A 11 7.08 -0.53 -5.89
CA GLN A 11 7.58 0.12 -7.11
C GLN A 11 8.01 -0.89 -8.17
N LEU A 12 8.75 -1.93 -7.77
CA LEU A 12 9.15 -3.02 -8.67
C LEU A 12 7.93 -3.73 -9.28
N MET A 13 6.91 -4.00 -8.47
CA MET A 13 5.69 -4.63 -8.95
C MET A 13 5.01 -3.78 -10.03
N GLN A 14 4.85 -2.48 -9.81
CA GLN A 14 4.26 -1.59 -10.81
C GLN A 14 5.08 -1.54 -12.11
N ILE A 15 6.41 -1.38 -12.00
CA ILE A 15 7.29 -1.29 -13.17
C ILE A 15 7.29 -2.60 -13.97
N LEU A 16 7.40 -3.75 -13.30
CA LEU A 16 7.45 -5.05 -13.95
C LEU A 16 6.10 -5.40 -14.60
N LEU A 17 4.98 -5.17 -13.90
CA LEU A 17 3.66 -5.43 -14.47
C LEU A 17 3.37 -4.52 -15.66
N LEU A 18 3.64 -3.21 -15.53
CA LEU A 18 3.41 -2.25 -16.60
C LEU A 18 4.28 -2.56 -17.83
N SER A 19 5.57 -2.83 -17.64
CA SER A 19 6.45 -3.21 -18.74
C SER A 19 6.02 -4.52 -19.41
N SER A 20 5.61 -5.53 -18.63
CA SER A 20 5.09 -6.78 -19.18
C SER A 20 3.79 -6.59 -19.97
N ALA A 21 2.90 -5.70 -19.51
CA ALA A 21 1.66 -5.39 -20.21
C ALA A 21 1.92 -4.72 -21.55
N ILE A 22 2.87 -3.77 -21.59
CA ILE A 22 3.31 -3.11 -22.82
C ILE A 22 3.86 -4.15 -23.81
N VAL A 23 4.78 -5.01 -23.38
CA VAL A 23 5.39 -6.05 -24.24
C VAL A 23 4.34 -7.04 -24.74
N ALA A 24 3.44 -7.51 -23.86
CA ALA A 24 2.35 -8.41 -24.22
C ALA A 24 1.43 -7.79 -25.28
N PHE A 25 1.02 -6.53 -25.07
CA PHE A 25 0.14 -5.81 -25.98
C PHE A 25 0.79 -5.64 -27.36
N PHE A 26 2.02 -5.12 -27.44
CA PHE A 26 2.69 -4.95 -28.73
C PHE A 26 2.90 -6.27 -29.47
N THR A 27 3.37 -7.30 -28.76
CA THR A 27 3.65 -8.61 -29.38
C THR A 27 2.37 -9.27 -29.86
N GLY A 28 1.33 -9.30 -29.03
CA GLY A 28 0.06 -9.89 -29.41
C GLY A 28 -0.68 -9.09 -30.48
N TYR A 29 -0.50 -7.77 -30.53
CA TYR A 29 -1.07 -6.92 -31.57
C TYR A 29 -0.41 -7.21 -32.93
N VAL A 30 0.93 -7.26 -32.98
CA VAL A 30 1.68 -7.59 -34.21
C VAL A 30 1.33 -8.99 -34.72
N LEU A 31 1.15 -9.96 -33.81
CA LEU A 31 0.78 -11.33 -34.15
C LEU A 31 -0.74 -11.56 -34.33
N GLY A 32 -1.58 -10.55 -34.04
CA GLY A 32 -3.04 -10.67 -34.05
C GLY A 32 -3.61 -11.72 -33.09
N SER A 33 -2.89 -12.07 -32.01
CA SER A 33 -3.24 -13.17 -31.12
C SER A 33 -3.42 -12.71 -29.68
N PHE A 34 -4.67 -12.75 -29.20
CA PHE A 34 -5.00 -12.47 -27.81
C PHE A 34 -4.42 -13.53 -26.86
N GLN A 35 -4.38 -14.79 -27.28
CA GLN A 35 -3.79 -15.87 -26.48
C GLN A 35 -2.29 -15.62 -26.20
N MET A 36 -1.56 -15.09 -27.19
CA MET A 36 -0.16 -14.68 -26.99
C MET A 36 -0.03 -13.50 -26.02
N MET A 37 -0.95 -12.52 -26.05
CA MET A 37 -0.98 -11.45 -25.04
C MET A 37 -1.12 -12.03 -23.63
N VAL A 38 -2.08 -12.95 -23.44
CA VAL A 38 -2.35 -13.56 -22.15
C VAL A 38 -1.16 -14.38 -21.64
N PHE A 39 -0.51 -15.16 -22.50
CA PHE A 39 0.67 -15.94 -22.08
C PHE A 39 1.86 -15.07 -21.69
N ILE A 40 2.15 -14.02 -22.47
CA ILE A 40 3.26 -13.11 -22.17
C ILE A 40 2.97 -12.33 -20.89
N TYR A 41 1.77 -11.76 -20.76
CA TYR A 41 1.39 -11.00 -19.57
C TYR A 41 1.29 -11.90 -18.34
N GLY A 42 0.67 -13.07 -18.45
CA GLY A 42 0.58 -14.07 -17.38
C GLY A 42 1.96 -14.53 -16.91
N GLY A 43 2.89 -14.76 -17.85
CA GLY A 43 4.30 -15.02 -17.51
C GLY A 43 4.94 -13.85 -16.76
N GLY A 44 4.68 -12.62 -17.19
CA GLY A 44 5.12 -11.40 -16.49
C GLY A 44 4.56 -11.28 -15.07
N VAL A 45 3.29 -11.62 -14.86
CA VAL A 45 2.65 -11.64 -13.52
C VAL A 45 3.31 -12.68 -12.63
N VAL A 46 3.53 -13.90 -13.12
CA VAL A 46 4.20 -14.97 -12.34
C VAL A 46 5.62 -14.56 -11.97
N LEU A 47 6.40 -14.05 -12.93
CA LEU A 47 7.76 -13.58 -12.68
C LEU A 47 7.78 -12.43 -11.66
N THR A 48 6.91 -11.44 -11.83
CA THR A 48 6.80 -10.31 -10.90
C THR A 48 6.47 -10.80 -9.50
N SER A 49 5.51 -11.72 -9.38
CA SER A 49 5.10 -12.32 -8.12
C SER A 49 6.25 -13.03 -7.42
N LEU A 50 7.05 -13.80 -8.16
CA LEU A 50 8.24 -14.47 -7.61
C LEU A 50 9.31 -13.47 -7.12
N ILE A 51 9.42 -12.31 -7.77
CA ILE A 51 10.38 -11.28 -7.38
C ILE A 51 9.88 -10.50 -6.16
N THR A 52 8.62 -10.08 -6.11
CA THR A 52 8.14 -9.08 -5.15
C THR A 52 7.40 -9.65 -3.94
N ILE A 53 6.85 -10.86 -4.02
CA ILE A 53 6.06 -11.45 -2.92
C ILE A 53 6.96 -12.10 -1.85
N PRO A 54 7.97 -12.92 -2.20
CA PRO A 54 8.78 -13.58 -1.17
C PRO A 54 9.61 -12.56 -0.39
N ASN A 55 9.79 -12.80 0.90
CA ASN A 55 10.59 -11.94 1.76
C ASN A 55 12.09 -12.16 1.55
N TRP A 56 12.59 -11.79 0.38
CA TRP A 56 14.01 -11.89 0.04
C TRP A 56 14.86 -11.03 0.98
N PRO A 57 16.11 -11.44 1.27
CA PRO A 57 17.01 -10.69 2.15
C PRO A 57 17.31 -9.26 1.65
N VAL A 58 17.15 -9.00 0.35
CA VAL A 58 17.27 -7.64 -0.21
C VAL A 58 16.20 -6.67 0.31
N PHE A 59 15.02 -7.16 0.69
CA PHE A 59 13.89 -6.36 1.19
C PHE A 59 13.79 -6.31 2.73
N ASN A 60 14.81 -6.80 3.44
CA ASN A 60 14.81 -6.89 4.90
C ASN A 60 16.15 -6.43 5.49
N ARG A 61 16.74 -5.39 4.91
CA ARG A 61 18.06 -4.88 5.31
C ARG A 61 18.00 -3.97 6.54
N HIS A 62 16.83 -3.42 6.85
CA HIS A 62 16.65 -2.50 7.96
C HIS A 62 15.78 -3.16 9.03
N HIS A 63 16.43 -3.80 9.99
CA HIS A 63 15.74 -4.33 11.16
C HIS A 63 15.06 -3.17 11.90
N LEU A 64 13.73 -3.14 11.82
CA LEU A 64 12.92 -2.16 12.54
C LEU A 64 13.12 -2.36 14.04
N LYS A 65 13.80 -1.42 14.68
CA LYS A 65 13.86 -1.36 16.15
C LYS A 65 12.57 -0.70 16.63
N TRP A 66 11.61 -1.52 17.03
CA TRP A 66 10.39 -1.04 17.66
C TRP A 66 10.73 -0.37 19.00
N LEU A 67 10.00 0.69 19.33
CA LEU A 67 10.06 1.28 20.66
C LEU A 67 9.45 0.29 21.66
N ASP A 68 10.03 0.20 22.86
CA ASP A 68 9.45 -0.64 23.91
C ASP A 68 8.04 -0.15 24.25
N SER A 69 7.13 -1.08 24.52
CA SER A 69 5.69 -0.81 24.66
C SER A 69 5.38 0.25 25.71
N ILE A 70 6.19 0.32 26.78
CA ILE A 70 6.09 1.31 27.86
C ILE A 70 6.43 2.72 27.36
N GLU A 71 7.44 2.85 26.50
CA GLU A 71 7.89 4.14 25.98
C GLU A 71 6.92 4.67 24.91
N ALA A 72 6.25 3.77 24.19
CA ALA A 72 5.12 4.10 23.31
C ALA A 72 3.89 4.60 24.08
N GLU A 73 3.69 4.18 25.33
CA GLU A 73 2.57 4.60 26.18
C GLU A 73 2.85 5.94 26.89
N MET A 74 4.12 6.22 27.23
CA MET A 74 4.56 7.50 27.81
C MET A 74 4.55 8.67 26.81
N HIS A 75 4.59 8.39 25.51
CA HIS A 75 4.44 9.38 24.44
C HIS A 75 3.08 9.21 23.76
N PRO A 76 1.98 9.69 24.37
CA PRO A 76 0.67 9.59 23.76
C PRO A 76 0.68 10.32 22.40
N LYS A 77 0.19 9.63 21.37
CA LYS A 77 -0.01 10.21 20.04
C LYS A 77 -0.78 11.52 20.19
N PRO A 78 -0.35 12.65 19.59
CA PRO A 78 -1.09 13.89 19.68
C PRO A 78 -2.52 13.64 19.20
N PRO A 79 -3.55 14.18 19.88
CA PRO A 79 -4.94 13.88 19.59
C PRO A 79 -5.22 14.10 18.10
N GLN A 80 -5.48 13.00 17.39
CA GLN A 80 -5.78 13.02 15.97
C GLN A 80 -7.24 13.43 15.80
N GLY A 81 -7.43 14.73 15.50
CA GLY A 81 -8.72 15.28 15.12
C GLY A 81 -9.51 15.90 16.26
N MET A 82 -9.08 17.07 16.75
CA MET A 82 -10.05 18.12 17.08
C MET A 82 -10.53 18.72 15.75
N GLY A 83 -11.30 17.95 15.00
CA GLY A 83 -12.13 18.45 13.92
C GLY A 83 -13.28 19.23 14.57
N GLN A 84 -13.08 20.53 14.73
CA GLN A 84 -14.05 21.60 14.51
C GLN A 84 -15.49 21.10 14.18
N GLY A 85 -16.25 20.69 15.18
CA GLY A 85 -17.59 20.12 14.99
C GLY A 85 -18.40 19.95 16.29
N GLU A 86 -17.74 19.64 17.41
CA GLU A 86 -18.42 19.50 18.71
C GLU A 86 -18.71 20.84 19.42
N GLY A 87 -18.28 21.96 18.83
CA GLY A 87 -18.51 23.30 19.36
C GLY A 87 -19.89 23.89 19.06
N MET A 88 -20.73 23.23 18.26
CA MET A 88 -22.08 23.70 17.92
C MET A 88 -23.20 22.92 18.61
N ASP A 89 -22.91 21.71 19.09
CA ASP A 89 -23.91 20.79 19.65
C ASP A 89 -24.35 21.19 21.09
N TRP A 90 -23.45 21.80 21.86
CA TRP A 90 -23.74 22.25 23.23
C TRP A 90 -24.57 23.54 23.31
N ILE A 91 -24.70 24.29 22.21
CA ILE A 91 -25.43 25.56 22.18
C ILE A 91 -26.93 25.32 21.97
N TRP A 92 -27.33 24.31 21.21
CA TRP A 92 -28.75 24.03 20.91
C TRP A 92 -29.42 23.06 21.88
N THR A 93 -28.66 22.22 22.58
CA THR A 93 -29.19 21.19 23.48
C THR A 93 -29.54 21.70 24.89
N ARG A 94 -29.14 22.92 25.25
CA ARG A 94 -29.28 23.43 26.62
C ARG A 94 -30.65 24.03 26.94
N ASP A 95 -31.43 24.41 25.94
CA ASP A 95 -32.69 25.13 26.13
C ASP A 95 -33.95 24.25 26.01
N GLU A 96 -33.80 22.97 25.64
CA GLU A 96 -34.95 22.07 25.37
C GLU A 96 -35.38 21.23 26.59
N TYR A 97 -34.67 21.33 27.72
CA TYR A 97 -34.98 20.61 28.96
C TYR A 97 -34.88 21.50 30.21
N ALA A 98 -35.53 22.66 30.19
CA ALA A 98 -35.85 23.39 31.42
C ALA A 98 -37.32 23.16 31.81
N PRO A 99 -37.63 22.53 32.97
CA PRO A 99 -38.99 22.36 33.47
C PRO A 99 -39.62 23.66 33.98
#